data_AF-A0A1Q7ZQM2-F1
#
_entry.id   AF-A0A1Q7ZQM2-F1
#
_cell.length_a   1.000
_cell.length_b   1.000
_cell.length_c   1.000
_cell.angle_alpha   90.00
_cell.angle_beta   90.00
_cell.angle_gamma   90.00
#
_symmetry.space_group_name_H-M   'P 1'
#
loop_
_entity.id
_entity.type
_entity.pdbx_description
1 polymer ?
#
loop_
_entity_poly.entity_id
_entity_poly.type
_entity_poly.pdbx_seq_one_letter_code
_entity_poly.pdbx_strand_id
1 'polypeptide(L)'
;MAAAKFAVMAWVKKNPPAAQYIQHLSGDANYAAPRALFRVFKWLVKQPWWSSDNAMGEVEYVLWKQGSMSTDHKRAELENLLLDFCNQEIEGTKNYKLKFYNVLHGLMKYHKVQLPNSDISEIKADTPPVEANLSMDEIRRVVDACNLRERAIFSLIFQGIMDEERFTMSITDGASLSPN
;
A
#
# COMPACT_ATOMS: atom_id res chain seq x y z
N MET A 1 -11.27 -1.46 -14.36
CA MET A 1 -11.09 -1.85 -12.93
C MET A 1 -11.35 -3.34 -12.67
N ALA A 2 -12.38 -3.96 -13.28
CA ALA A 2 -12.71 -5.39 -13.09
C ALA A 2 -11.61 -6.37 -13.58
N ALA A 3 -11.04 -6.16 -14.77
CA ALA A 3 -10.01 -7.04 -15.34
C ALA A 3 -8.76 -7.18 -14.46
N ALA A 4 -8.31 -6.09 -13.85
CA ALA A 4 -7.15 -6.10 -12.93
C ALA A 4 -7.44 -6.91 -11.65
N LYS A 5 -8.66 -6.84 -11.12
CA LYS A 5 -9.08 -7.65 -9.96
C LYS A 5 -9.08 -9.13 -10.30
N PHE A 6 -9.58 -9.52 -11.48
CA PHE A 6 -9.56 -10.90 -11.93
C PHE A 6 -8.13 -11.43 -12.13
N ALA A 7 -7.22 -10.61 -12.67
CA ALA A 7 -5.81 -10.98 -12.82
C ALA A 7 -5.15 -11.27 -11.47
N VAL A 8 -5.36 -10.41 -10.46
CA VAL A 8 -4.86 -10.63 -9.09
C VAL A 8 -5.42 -11.92 -8.49
N MET A 9 -6.73 -12.16 -8.60
CA MET A 9 -7.35 -13.36 -8.03
C MET A 9 -6.88 -14.65 -8.73
N ALA A 10 -6.76 -14.62 -10.06
CA ALA A 10 -6.22 -15.73 -10.83
C ALA A 10 -4.75 -16.01 -10.44
N TRP A 11 -3.98 -14.95 -10.20
CA TRP A 11 -2.60 -15.07 -9.73
C TRP A 11 -2.49 -15.67 -8.34
N VAL A 12 -3.32 -15.22 -7.38
CA VAL A 12 -3.36 -15.80 -6.03
C VAL A 12 -3.71 -17.28 -6.10
N LYS A 13 -4.68 -17.66 -6.92
CA LYS A 13 -5.08 -19.07 -7.11
C LYS A 13 -3.94 -19.94 -7.68
N LYS A 14 -3.07 -19.36 -8.51
CA LYS A 14 -1.90 -20.03 -9.08
C LYS A 14 -0.70 -20.10 -8.13
N ASN A 15 -0.72 -19.36 -7.03
CA ASN A 15 0.38 -19.27 -6.07
C ASN A 15 -0.09 -19.65 -4.65
N PRO A 16 -0.19 -20.95 -4.33
CA PRO A 16 -0.67 -21.42 -3.03
C PRO A 16 0.04 -20.83 -1.81
N PRO A 17 1.38 -20.64 -1.79
CA PRO A 17 2.05 -20.03 -0.64
C PRO A 17 1.60 -18.58 -0.36
N ALA A 18 1.30 -17.80 -1.40
CA ALA A 18 0.74 -16.47 -1.24
C ALA A 18 -0.72 -16.52 -0.76
N ALA A 19 -1.52 -17.45 -1.28
CA ALA A 19 -2.90 -17.62 -0.85
C ALA A 19 -3.01 -17.95 0.64
N GLN A 20 -2.16 -18.87 1.14
CA GLN A 20 -2.10 -19.23 2.56
C GLN A 20 -1.73 -18.03 3.44
N TYR A 21 -0.72 -17.26 3.04
CA TYR A 21 -0.34 -16.05 3.75
C TYR A 21 -1.47 -15.01 3.78
N ILE A 22 -2.12 -14.75 2.64
CA ILE A 22 -3.23 -13.80 2.55
C ILE A 22 -4.41 -14.22 3.45
N GLN A 23 -4.74 -15.51 3.49
CA GLN A 23 -5.80 -16.04 4.36
C GLN A 23 -5.51 -15.84 5.85
N HIS A 24 -4.23 -15.77 6.24
CA HIS A 24 -3.82 -15.49 7.60
C HIS A 24 -3.95 -14.01 7.99
N LEU A 25 -4.04 -13.09 7.02
CA LEU A 25 -4.18 -11.66 7.27
C LEU A 25 -5.62 -11.27 7.60
N SER A 26 -5.78 -10.27 8.47
CA SER A 26 -7.07 -9.68 8.82
C SER A 26 -7.16 -8.19 8.41
N GLY A 27 -8.39 -7.66 8.31
CA GLY A 27 -8.64 -6.25 8.05
C GLY A 27 -8.02 -5.72 6.75
N ASP A 28 -7.50 -4.49 6.81
CA ASP A 28 -6.91 -3.78 5.67
C ASP A 28 -5.71 -4.50 5.03
N ALA A 29 -4.98 -5.27 5.82
CA ALA A 29 -3.84 -6.05 5.32
C ALA A 29 -4.30 -7.13 4.32
N ASN A 30 -5.43 -7.81 4.60
CA ASN A 30 -6.01 -8.81 3.70
C ASN A 30 -6.46 -8.18 2.37
N TYR A 31 -6.99 -6.96 2.42
CA TYR A 31 -7.42 -6.24 1.22
C TYR A 31 -6.24 -5.76 0.35
N ALA A 32 -5.18 -5.23 0.96
CA ALA A 32 -4.06 -4.64 0.24
C ALA A 32 -3.01 -5.65 -0.23
N ALA A 33 -2.76 -6.70 0.55
CA ALA A 33 -1.67 -7.66 0.30
C ALA A 33 -1.75 -8.37 -1.06
N PRO A 34 -2.91 -8.86 -1.55
CA PRO A 34 -2.99 -9.54 -2.83
C PRO A 34 -2.48 -8.69 -4.00
N ARG A 35 -2.84 -7.41 -4.00
CA ARG A 35 -2.42 -6.46 -5.06
C ARG A 35 -0.95 -6.11 -4.93
N ALA A 36 -0.46 -5.94 -3.70
CA ALA A 36 0.95 -5.65 -3.44
C ALA A 36 1.83 -6.80 -3.92
N LEU A 37 1.54 -8.03 -3.47
CA LEU A 37 2.27 -9.24 -3.88
C LEU A 37 2.20 -9.46 -5.39
N PHE A 38 1.02 -9.34 -6.00
CA PHE A 38 0.88 -9.49 -7.44
C PHE A 38 1.81 -8.54 -8.22
N ARG A 39 1.89 -7.26 -7.83
CA ARG A 39 2.75 -6.29 -8.51
C ARG A 39 4.23 -6.59 -8.28
N VAL A 40 4.62 -6.87 -7.05
CA VAL A 40 6.01 -7.20 -6.69
C VAL A 40 6.49 -8.41 -7.48
N PHE A 41 5.75 -9.52 -7.44
CA PHE A 41 6.16 -10.74 -8.12
C PHE A 41 6.11 -10.62 -9.64
N LYS A 42 5.12 -9.93 -10.21
CA LYS A 42 5.09 -9.64 -11.66
C LYS A 42 6.28 -8.83 -12.14
N TRP A 43 6.84 -7.98 -11.29
CA TRP A 43 8.08 -7.27 -11.57
C TRP A 43 9.31 -8.15 -11.32
N LEU A 44 9.32 -8.89 -10.21
CA LEU A 44 10.45 -9.73 -9.80
C LEU A 44 10.78 -10.81 -10.83
N VAL A 45 9.77 -11.45 -11.44
CA VAL A 45 9.99 -12.46 -12.49
C VAL A 45 10.62 -11.90 -13.77
N LYS A 46 10.67 -10.58 -13.94
CA LYS A 46 11.36 -9.93 -15.05
C LYS A 46 12.82 -9.62 -14.72
N GLN A 47 13.22 -9.74 -13.46
CA GLN A 47 14.59 -9.49 -13.03
C GLN A 47 15.48 -10.68 -13.42
N PRO A 48 16.74 -10.43 -13.82
CA PRO A 48 17.67 -11.50 -14.15
C PRO A 48 17.77 -12.52 -13.01
N TRP A 49 17.71 -13.82 -13.32
CA TRP A 49 17.83 -14.92 -12.35
C TRP A 49 16.68 -15.05 -11.34
N TRP A 50 15.58 -14.33 -11.50
CA TRP A 50 14.40 -14.39 -10.63
C TRP A 50 13.15 -14.97 -11.33
N SER A 51 13.27 -15.35 -12.60
CA SER A 51 12.29 -16.17 -13.31
C SER A 51 12.43 -17.65 -12.94
N SER A 52 11.30 -18.33 -12.77
CA SER A 52 11.27 -19.79 -12.57
C SER A 52 11.43 -20.50 -13.91
N ASP A 53 12.52 -21.24 -14.08
CA ASP A 53 12.71 -22.13 -15.24
C ASP A 53 12.21 -23.57 -14.92
N ASN A 54 11.78 -23.82 -13.68
CA ASN A 54 11.69 -25.16 -13.08
C ASN A 54 10.25 -25.65 -12.86
N ALA A 55 9.27 -25.13 -13.60
CA ALA A 55 7.83 -25.39 -13.43
C ALA A 55 7.22 -25.02 -12.05
N MET A 56 8.04 -24.61 -11.08
CA MET A 56 7.60 -24.06 -9.79
C MET A 56 6.82 -22.75 -9.99
N GLY A 57 5.82 -22.54 -9.14
CA GLY A 57 5.13 -21.25 -9.07
C GLY A 57 6.10 -20.13 -8.70
N GLU A 58 5.83 -18.91 -9.17
CA GLU A 58 6.74 -17.76 -8.95
C GLU A 58 6.99 -17.47 -7.46
N VAL A 59 5.97 -17.60 -6.61
CA VAL A 59 6.13 -17.42 -5.16
C VAL A 59 6.92 -18.56 -4.52
N GLU A 60 6.66 -19.79 -4.95
CA GLU A 60 7.36 -20.98 -4.46
C GLU A 60 8.84 -20.95 -4.83
N TYR A 61 9.17 -20.56 -6.06
CA TYR A 61 10.54 -20.42 -6.53
C TYR A 61 11.32 -19.39 -5.70
N VAL A 62 10.73 -18.24 -5.42
CA VAL A 62 11.38 -17.18 -4.61
C VAL A 62 11.62 -17.65 -3.17
N LEU A 63 10.64 -18.31 -2.56
CA LEU A 63 10.77 -18.86 -1.21
C LEU A 63 11.86 -19.93 -1.16
N TRP A 64 11.89 -20.85 -2.13
CA TRP A 64 12.91 -21.88 -2.25
C TRP A 64 14.31 -21.29 -2.46
N LYS A 65 14.44 -20.36 -3.42
CA LYS A 65 15.72 -19.72 -3.76
C LYS A 65 16.29 -19.01 -2.54
N GLN A 66 15.49 -18.19 -1.87
CA GLN A 66 15.91 -17.47 -0.66
C GLN A 66 16.18 -18.40 0.53
N GLY A 67 15.33 -19.40 0.76
CA GLY A 67 15.54 -20.41 1.81
C GLY A 67 16.82 -21.21 1.64
N SER A 68 17.29 -21.37 0.40
CA SER A 68 18.53 -22.08 0.06
C SER A 68 19.80 -21.21 0.15
N MET A 69 19.67 -19.90 0.40
CA MET A 69 20.83 -19.01 0.48
C MET A 69 21.57 -19.17 1.81
N SER A 70 22.87 -19.48 1.71
CA SER A 70 23.73 -19.80 2.86
C SER A 70 24.32 -18.58 3.57
N THR A 71 24.24 -17.39 2.98
CA THR A 71 24.84 -16.15 3.53
C THR A 71 23.88 -14.99 3.47
N ASP A 72 23.99 -14.07 4.44
CA ASP A 72 23.19 -12.85 4.49
C ASP A 72 23.41 -11.96 3.28
N HIS A 73 24.65 -11.93 2.76
CA HIS A 73 24.96 -11.19 1.53
C HIS A 73 24.15 -11.68 0.32
N LYS A 74 23.93 -12.99 0.18
CA LYS A 74 23.07 -13.53 -0.88
C LYS A 74 21.61 -13.19 -0.61
N ARG A 75 21.16 -13.30 0.64
CA ARG A 75 19.78 -12.95 1.03
C ARG A 75 19.46 -11.48 0.77
N ALA A 76 20.45 -10.60 0.93
CA ALA A 76 20.33 -9.17 0.64
C ALA A 76 20.03 -8.86 -0.84
N GLU A 77 20.26 -9.78 -1.78
CA GLU A 77 19.93 -9.56 -3.19
C GLU A 77 18.43 -9.28 -3.39
N LEU A 78 17.54 -10.10 -2.80
CA LEU A 78 16.10 -9.87 -2.91
C LEU A 78 15.69 -8.60 -2.17
N GLU A 79 16.37 -8.29 -1.07
CA GLU A 79 16.10 -7.09 -0.30
C GLU A 79 16.44 -5.83 -1.10
N ASN A 80 17.60 -5.81 -1.76
CA ASN A 80 17.98 -4.72 -2.65
C ASN A 80 17.01 -4.58 -3.82
N LEU A 81 16.58 -5.70 -4.43
CA LEU A 81 15.57 -5.68 -5.48
C LEU A 81 14.21 -5.16 -4.99
N LEU A 82 13.84 -5.46 -3.74
CA LEU A 82 12.61 -4.92 -3.15
C LEU A 82 12.69 -3.41 -2.96
N LEU A 83 13.84 -2.89 -2.53
CA LEU A 83 14.09 -1.45 -2.42
C LEU A 83 14.06 -0.77 -3.79
N ASP A 84 14.70 -1.37 -4.80
CA ASP A 84 14.65 -0.90 -6.18
C ASP A 84 13.22 -0.85 -6.70
N PHE A 85 12.43 -1.91 -6.49
CA PHE A 85 11.01 -1.92 -6.82
C PHE A 85 10.25 -0.77 -6.15
N CYS A 86 10.45 -0.56 -4.84
CA CYS A 86 9.77 0.51 -4.12
C CYS A 86 10.14 1.90 -4.65
N ASN A 87 11.39 2.11 -5.04
CA ASN A 87 11.89 3.40 -5.48
C ASN A 87 11.65 3.69 -6.97
N GLN A 88 11.64 2.66 -7.83
CA GLN A 88 11.61 2.84 -9.29
C GLN A 88 10.22 2.54 -9.91
N GLU A 89 9.44 1.64 -9.32
CA GLU A 89 8.20 1.12 -9.93
C GLU A 89 6.91 1.60 -9.25
N ILE A 90 7.05 2.04 -8.01
CA ILE A 90 5.94 2.54 -7.21
C ILE A 90 6.07 4.05 -7.08
N GLU A 91 5.11 4.76 -7.64
CA GLU A 91 4.95 6.19 -7.41
C GLU A 91 4.03 6.45 -6.20
N GLY A 92 4.40 7.42 -5.38
CA GLY A 92 3.54 7.99 -4.35
C GLY A 92 4.23 8.25 -3.01
N THR A 93 3.44 8.25 -1.94
CA THR A 93 3.91 8.55 -0.60
C THR A 93 4.77 7.42 -0.04
N LYS A 94 5.67 7.75 0.91
CA LYS A 94 6.48 6.75 1.61
C LYS A 94 5.63 5.63 2.23
N ASN A 95 4.52 6.00 2.87
CA ASN A 95 3.60 5.03 3.48
C ASN A 95 2.95 4.10 2.45
N TYR A 96 2.72 4.57 1.22
CA TYR A 96 2.21 3.72 0.15
C TYR A 96 3.27 2.71 -0.32
N LYS A 97 4.51 3.16 -0.54
CA LYS A 97 5.64 2.29 -0.90
C LYS A 97 5.94 1.24 0.18
N LEU A 98 5.93 1.66 1.45
CA LEU A 98 6.12 0.78 2.60
C LEU A 98 5.11 -0.38 2.68
N LYS A 99 3.90 -0.23 2.12
CA LYS A 99 2.93 -1.35 2.05
C LYS A 99 3.48 -2.51 1.21
N PHE A 100 4.17 -2.24 0.11
CA PHE A 100 4.74 -3.29 -0.73
C PHE A 100 5.90 -3.99 -0.02
N TYR A 101 6.81 -3.19 0.55
CA TYR A 101 7.94 -3.67 1.33
C TYR A 101 7.49 -4.58 2.48
N ASN A 102 6.59 -4.09 3.33
CA ASN A 102 6.10 -4.82 4.51
C ASN A 102 5.34 -6.09 4.15
N VAL A 103 4.59 -6.09 3.05
CA VAL A 103 3.83 -7.27 2.60
C VAL A 103 4.76 -8.37 2.09
N LEU A 104 5.84 -8.05 1.36
CA LEU A 104 6.82 -9.07 0.96
C LEU A 104 7.56 -9.61 2.19
N HIS A 105 8.04 -8.74 3.07
CA HIS A 105 8.66 -9.15 4.34
C HIS A 105 7.74 -10.04 5.19
N GLY A 106 6.46 -9.69 5.27
CA GLY A 106 5.45 -10.47 5.97
C GLY A 106 5.24 -11.86 5.36
N LEU A 107 5.19 -11.96 4.03
CA LEU A 107 5.11 -13.25 3.32
C LEU A 107 6.32 -14.13 3.63
N MET A 108 7.53 -13.58 3.51
CA MET A 108 8.78 -14.32 3.74
C MET A 108 8.86 -14.82 5.19
N LYS A 109 8.55 -13.94 6.14
CA LYS A 109 8.50 -14.26 7.57
C LYS A 109 7.47 -15.35 7.88
N TYR A 110 6.28 -15.29 7.29
CA TYR A 110 5.24 -16.33 7.47
C TYR A 110 5.75 -17.72 7.06
N HIS A 111 6.50 -17.79 5.96
CA HIS A 111 7.12 -19.03 5.47
C HIS A 111 8.49 -19.34 6.10
N LYS A 112 8.86 -18.63 7.18
CA LYS A 112 10.14 -18.80 7.91
C LYS A 112 11.39 -18.60 7.05
N VAL A 113 11.28 -17.83 5.97
CA VAL A 113 12.40 -17.41 5.15
C VAL A 113 12.86 -16.04 5.63
N GLN A 114 14.10 -15.94 6.10
CA GLN A 114 14.64 -14.68 6.62
C GLN A 114 15.15 -13.82 5.48
N LEU A 115 14.66 -12.58 5.40
CA LEU A 115 15.32 -11.50 4.70
C LEU A 115 16.08 -10.64 5.72
N PRO A 116 17.25 -10.09 5.35
CA PRO A 116 17.85 -9.02 6.14
C PRO A 116 16.90 -7.82 6.16
N ASN A 117 16.85 -7.11 7.28
CA ASN A 117 16.09 -5.86 7.35
C ASN A 117 16.98 -4.75 6.81
N SER A 118 16.69 -4.24 5.61
CA SER A 118 17.35 -3.02 5.14
C SER A 118 16.82 -1.78 5.85
N ASP A 119 17.56 -0.69 5.73
CA ASP A 119 17.12 0.59 6.26
C ASP A 119 15.96 1.14 5.44
N ILE A 120 14.77 1.22 6.06
CA ILE A 120 13.56 1.80 5.45
C ILE A 120 13.71 3.30 5.12
N SER A 121 14.79 3.95 5.56
CA SER A 121 15.16 5.30 5.14
C SER A 121 15.49 5.37 3.64
N GLU A 122 15.93 4.25 3.04
CA GLU A 122 16.28 4.15 1.62
C GLU A 122 15.06 4.23 0.69
N ILE A 123 13.85 4.01 1.22
CA ILE A 123 12.59 4.18 0.47
C ILE A 123 12.23 5.67 0.42
N LYS A 124 12.35 6.26 -0.78
CA LYS A 124 12.12 7.69 -1.04
C LYS A 124 10.69 7.92 -1.52
N ALA A 125 10.03 8.93 -0.95
CA ALA A 125 8.75 9.41 -1.46
C ALA A 125 8.98 10.25 -2.72
N ASP A 126 8.06 10.16 -3.68
CA ASP A 126 8.11 11.00 -4.89
C ASP A 126 7.38 12.33 -4.66
N THR A 127 6.40 12.31 -3.76
CA THR A 127 5.65 13.49 -3.33
C THR A 127 6.22 14.03 -2.03
N PRO A 128 6.35 15.36 -1.88
CA PRO A 128 6.68 15.94 -0.59
C PRO A 128 5.67 15.47 0.47
N PRO A 129 6.08 15.32 1.73
CA PRO A 129 5.16 14.99 2.80
C PRO A 129 4.03 16.02 2.85
N VAL A 130 2.80 15.54 3.07
CA VAL A 130 1.67 16.44 3.29
C VAL A 130 1.86 17.12 4.63
N GLU A 131 2.20 18.40 4.61
CA GLU A 131 2.22 19.25 5.80
C GLU A 131 0.81 19.78 6.03
N ALA A 132 0.20 19.47 7.17
CA ALA A 132 -1.08 20.03 7.57
C ALA A 132 -0.89 21.45 8.14
N ASN A 133 -0.41 22.36 7.29
CA ASN A 133 -0.05 23.74 7.66
C ASN A 133 -1.04 24.79 7.14
N LEU A 134 -2.15 24.37 6.51
CA LEU A 134 -3.19 25.29 6.07
C LEU A 134 -3.94 25.88 7.28
N SER A 135 -4.09 27.19 7.28
CA SER A 135 -4.99 27.89 8.19
C SER A 135 -6.46 27.57 7.86
N MET A 136 -7.36 27.78 8.82
CA MET A 136 -8.80 27.57 8.62
C MET A 136 -9.36 28.40 7.45
N ASP A 137 -8.84 29.60 7.24
CA ASP A 137 -9.24 30.46 6.12
C ASP A 137 -8.80 29.89 4.77
N GLU A 138 -7.60 29.32 4.70
CA GLU A 138 -7.10 28.67 3.48
C GLU A 138 -7.88 27.39 3.18
N ILE A 139 -8.20 26.59 4.20
CA ILE A 139 -9.08 25.42 4.06
C ILE A 139 -10.45 25.85 3.52
N ARG A 140 -11.05 26.92 4.09
CA ARG A 140 -12.34 27.44 3.63
C ARG A 140 -12.29 27.87 2.18
N ARG A 141 -11.26 28.60 1.76
CA ARG A 141 -11.09 29.03 0.35
C ARG A 141 -10.97 27.84 -0.60
N VAL A 142 -10.26 26.79 -0.22
CA VAL A 142 -10.15 25.56 -1.04
C VAL A 142 -11.51 24.88 -1.17
N VAL A 143 -12.24 24.71 -0.07
CA VAL A 143 -13.58 24.10 -0.09
C VAL A 143 -14.56 24.96 -0.90
N ASP A 144 -14.50 26.29 -0.79
CA ASP A 144 -15.37 27.19 -1.54
C ASP A 144 -15.07 27.21 -3.04
N ALA A 145 -13.83 26.95 -3.44
CA ALA A 145 -13.41 26.84 -4.84
C ALA A 145 -13.74 25.48 -5.49
N CYS A 146 -14.05 24.46 -4.68
CA CYS A 146 -14.37 23.12 -5.15
C CYS A 146 -15.76 23.03 -5.80
N ASN A 147 -15.94 22.01 -6.65
CA ASN A 147 -17.27 21.72 -7.20
C ASN A 147 -18.21 21.12 -6.11
N LEU A 148 -19.51 21.08 -6.40
CA LEU A 148 -20.54 20.58 -5.47
C LEU A 148 -20.25 19.16 -4.93
N ARG A 149 -19.69 18.28 -5.77
CA ARG A 149 -19.36 16.91 -5.36
C ARG A 149 -18.20 16.89 -4.35
N GLU A 150 -17.14 17.62 -4.62
CA GLU A 150 -15.97 17.73 -3.73
C GLU A 150 -16.34 18.41 -2.42
N ARG A 151 -17.15 19.48 -2.47
CA ARG A 151 -17.69 20.14 -1.27
C ARG A 151 -18.44 19.16 -0.38
N ALA A 152 -19.33 18.35 -0.96
CA ALA A 152 -20.06 17.31 -0.21
C ALA A 152 -19.12 16.26 0.42
N ILE A 153 -18.05 15.85 -0.29
CA ILE A 153 -17.05 14.92 0.23
C ILE A 153 -16.31 15.53 1.42
N PHE A 154 -15.82 16.76 1.31
CA PHE A 154 -15.14 17.45 2.40
C PHE A 154 -16.06 17.62 3.60
N SER A 155 -17.29 18.09 3.40
CA SER A 155 -18.29 18.21 4.47
C SER A 155 -18.52 16.87 5.16
N LEU A 156 -18.71 15.77 4.42
CA LEU A 156 -18.92 14.44 5.01
C LEU A 156 -17.72 13.98 5.87
N ILE A 157 -16.49 14.21 5.39
CA ILE A 157 -15.27 13.86 6.13
C ILE A 157 -15.17 14.68 7.41
N PHE A 158 -15.41 16.00 7.34
CA PHE A 158 -15.43 16.86 8.52
C PHE A 158 -16.52 16.44 9.52
N GLN A 159 -17.72 16.11 9.04
CA GLN A 159 -18.82 15.62 9.86
C GLN A 159 -18.45 14.32 10.58
N GLY A 160 -17.76 13.39 9.92
CA GLY A 160 -17.31 12.14 10.54
C GLY A 160 -16.19 12.31 11.58
N ILE A 161 -15.53 13.46 11.63
CA ILE A 161 -14.45 13.76 12.58
C ILE A 161 -14.94 14.67 13.73
N MET A 162 -16.08 15.34 13.57
CA MET A 162 -16.70 16.12 14.64
C MET A 162 -17.55 15.23 15.55
N ASP A 163 -17.31 15.29 16.86
CA ASP A 163 -18.23 14.70 17.84
C ASP A 163 -19.64 15.29 17.71
N GLU A 164 -20.65 14.49 18.03
CA GLU A 164 -22.08 14.76 17.80
C GLU A 164 -22.55 16.12 18.34
N GLU A 165 -21.98 16.58 19.47
CA GLU A 165 -22.24 17.90 20.07
C GLU A 165 -21.71 19.07 19.22
N ARG A 166 -20.53 18.92 18.61
CA ARG A 166 -19.95 19.97 17.76
C ARG A 166 -20.65 20.06 16.41
N PHE A 167 -21.12 18.92 15.90
CA PHE A 167 -21.87 18.88 14.67
C PHE A 167 -23.22 19.62 14.79
N THR A 168 -23.96 19.39 15.88
CA THR A 168 -25.25 20.07 16.14
C THR A 168 -25.09 21.58 16.32
N MET A 169 -24.05 22.06 17.00
CA MET A 169 -23.78 23.51 17.11
C MET A 169 -23.50 24.16 15.73
N SER A 170 -22.71 23.50 14.87
CA SER A 170 -22.35 24.04 13.55
C SER A 170 -23.54 24.20 12.58
N ILE A 171 -24.57 23.35 12.70
CA ILE A 171 -25.81 23.48 11.92
C ILE A 171 -26.64 24.67 12.43
N THR A 172 -26.62 24.90 13.74
CA THR A 172 -27.39 25.96 14.39
C THR A 172 -26.80 27.34 14.07
N ASP A 173 -25.48 27.46 14.00
CA ASP A 173 -24.79 28.69 13.59
C ASP A 173 -24.88 28.97 12.08
N GLY A 174 -25.09 27.94 11.24
CA GLY A 174 -25.37 28.11 9.82
C GLY A 174 -26.79 28.58 9.51
N ALA A 175 -27.75 28.29 10.39
CA ALA A 175 -29.15 28.71 10.26
C ALA A 175 -29.40 30.16 10.74
N SER A 176 -28.46 30.77 11.46
CA SER A 176 -28.58 32.15 11.97
C SER A 176 -28.10 33.22 10.97
N LEU A 177 -27.61 32.84 9.79
CA LEU A 177 -27.10 33.75 8.75
C LEU A 177 -27.97 33.82 7.47
N SER A 178 -29.27 33.58 7.58
CA SER A 178 -30.24 33.97 6.55
C SER A 178 -31.34 34.86 7.13
N PRO A 179 -31.18 36.20 7.10
CA PRO A 179 -32.31 37.11 7.10
C PRO A 179 -32.77 37.30 5.64
N ASN A 180 -33.94 36.78 5.32
CA ASN A 180 -34.93 37.39 4.43
C ASN A 180 -36.29 36.76 4.72
#